data_AF-A0A7L4WP35-F1
#
_entry.id   AF-A0A7L4WP35-F1
#
_cell.length_a   1.000
_cell.length_b   1.000
_cell.length_c   1.000
_cell.angle_alpha   90.00
_cell.angle_beta   90.00
_cell.angle_gamma   90.00
#
_symmetry.space_group_name_H-M   'P 1'
#
loop_
_entity.id
_entity.type
_entity.pdbx_description
1 polymer ?
#
loop_
_entity_poly.entity_id
_entity_poly.type
_entity_poly.pdbx_seq_one_letter_code
_entity_poly.pdbx_strand_id
1 'polypeptide(L)'
;MIYIFFNFWFNTSIISYYFLLFLIRDYFFCIMFKNYNFEMATLRQLISKKKKFSTKKNFPQKKGICLKVYTVKPKKPNSAERKIAKVKLTTGKIIIGYIPGEGHSLQQHSVVLVEGGRVKDLPGVNFKFIKGIYDFKH
;
A
#
# COMPACT_ATOMS: atom_id res chain seq x y z
N MET A 1 50.23 44.54 50.17
CA MET A 1 50.68 43.28 49.53
C MET A 1 49.78 42.09 49.94
N ILE A 2 48.45 42.25 49.86
CA ILE A 2 47.45 41.19 50.19
C ILE A 2 46.42 41.06 49.05
N TYR A 3 46.15 42.16 48.33
CA TYR A 3 45.26 42.20 47.16
C TYR A 3 45.75 41.45 45.91
N ILE A 4 47.05 41.13 45.80
CA ILE A 4 47.60 40.35 44.67
C ILE A 4 47.47 38.84 44.93
N PHE A 5 47.50 38.40 46.19
CA PHE A 5 47.34 36.98 46.54
C PHE A 5 45.87 36.53 46.44
N PHE A 6 44.93 37.45 46.70
CA PHE A 6 43.49 37.16 46.64
C PHE A 6 42.97 37.00 45.18
N ASN A 7 43.51 37.78 44.24
CA ASN A 7 43.13 37.70 42.82
C ASN A 7 43.77 36.51 42.07
N PHE A 8 44.86 35.93 42.60
CA PHE A 8 45.46 34.72 42.02
C PHE A 8 44.67 33.44 42.40
N TRP A 9 44.01 33.43 43.56
CA TRP A 9 43.21 32.28 44.01
C TRP A 9 41.78 32.27 43.43
N PHE A 10 41.20 33.43 43.12
CA PHE A 10 39.88 33.51 42.48
C PHE A 10 39.91 33.10 41.00
N ASN A 11 40.97 33.43 40.25
CA ASN A 11 41.09 33.07 38.82
C ASN A 11 41.34 31.57 38.59
N THR A 12 42.08 30.91 39.49
CA THR A 12 42.32 29.45 39.41
C THR A 12 41.08 28.63 39.77
N SER A 13 40.20 29.15 40.62
CA SER A 13 38.94 28.51 40.98
C SER A 13 37.95 28.54 39.81
N ILE A 14 37.75 29.70 39.18
CA ILE A 14 36.77 29.91 38.10
C ILE A 14 37.09 29.08 36.84
N ILE A 15 38.37 29.03 36.43
CA ILE A 15 38.80 28.25 35.26
C ILE A 15 38.58 26.75 35.49
N SER A 16 38.75 26.26 36.71
CA SER A 16 38.49 24.84 37.03
C SER A 16 36.99 24.50 37.00
N TYR A 17 36.10 25.41 37.44
CA TYR A 17 34.65 25.21 37.34
C TYR A 17 34.16 25.19 35.89
N TYR A 18 34.69 26.07 35.02
CA TYR A 18 34.35 26.04 33.60
C TYR A 18 34.90 24.80 32.88
N PHE A 19 36.09 24.33 33.25
CA PHE A 19 36.67 23.10 32.71
C PHE A 19 35.88 21.85 33.18
N LEU A 20 35.44 21.82 34.44
CA LEU A 20 34.60 20.76 34.98
C LEU A 20 33.20 20.76 34.33
N LEU A 21 32.58 21.94 34.15
CA LEU A 21 31.32 22.08 33.42
C LEU A 21 31.45 21.66 31.95
N PHE A 22 32.59 21.93 31.31
CA PHE A 22 32.88 21.48 29.95
C PHE A 22 32.99 19.96 29.88
N LEU A 23 33.72 19.33 30.81
CA LEU A 23 33.83 17.87 30.90
C LEU A 23 32.49 17.19 31.23
N ILE A 24 31.67 17.77 32.10
CA ILE A 24 30.33 17.27 32.42
C ILE A 24 29.39 17.42 31.21
N ARG A 25 29.47 18.54 30.47
CA ARG A 25 28.70 18.74 29.23
C ARG A 25 29.05 17.71 28.17
N ASP A 26 30.34 17.42 27.98
CA ASP A 26 30.81 16.44 27.00
C ASP A 26 30.47 15.01 27.42
N TYR A 27 30.55 14.68 28.72
CA TYR A 27 30.08 13.38 29.25
C TYR A 27 28.57 13.19 29.07
N PHE A 28 27.77 14.23 29.35
CA PHE A 28 26.32 14.17 29.21
C PHE A 28 25.89 14.08 27.74
N PHE A 29 26.60 14.78 26.84
CA PHE A 29 26.40 14.68 25.39
C PHE A 29 26.75 13.27 24.88
N CYS A 30 27.82 12.65 25.38
CA CYS A 30 28.19 11.26 25.04
C CYS A 30 27.17 10.22 25.53
N ILE A 31 26.57 10.41 26.71
CA ILE A 31 25.53 9.53 27.26
C ILE A 31 24.22 9.65 26.46
N MET A 32 23.88 10.86 25.99
CA MET A 32 22.70 11.05 25.15
C MET A 32 22.86 10.44 23.75
N PHE A 33 24.05 10.45 23.15
CA PHE A 33 24.26 9.87 21.82
C PHE A 33 24.40 8.34 21.80
N LYS A 34 24.92 7.71 22.86
CA LYS A 34 25.05 6.23 22.91
C LYS A 34 23.71 5.48 23.02
N ASN A 35 22.62 6.17 23.35
CA ASN A 35 21.30 5.58 23.54
C ASN A 35 20.28 5.92 22.43
N TYR A 36 20.73 6.48 21.31
CA TYR A 36 19.91 6.51 20.10
C TYR A 36 20.33 5.38 19.17
N ASN A 37 19.79 4.18 19.43
CA ASN A 37 19.63 3.16 18.39
C ASN A 37 18.64 3.69 17.33
N PHE A 38 19.08 4.63 16.49
CA PHE A 38 18.43 4.85 15.21
C PHE A 38 18.78 3.64 14.34
N GLU A 39 17.99 2.58 14.44
CA GLU A 39 17.88 1.59 13.37
C GLU A 39 17.44 2.35 12.12
N MET A 40 18.40 2.80 11.32
CA MET A 40 18.14 3.44 10.04
C MET A 40 17.58 2.38 9.09
N ALA A 41 16.33 2.57 8.67
CA ALA A 41 15.71 1.72 7.68
C ALA A 41 16.58 1.72 6.40
N THR A 42 16.94 0.52 5.93
CA THR A 42 17.77 0.36 4.73
C THR A 42 17.09 1.00 3.51
N LEU A 43 17.88 1.50 2.54
CA LEU A 43 17.36 2.06 1.28
C LEU A 43 16.32 1.14 0.60
N ARG A 44 16.49 -0.19 0.71
CA ARG A 44 15.53 -1.18 0.18
C ARG A 44 14.18 -1.17 0.90
N GLN A 45 14.15 -0.93 2.21
CA GLN A 45 12.91 -0.80 2.98
C GLN A 45 12.12 0.45 2.57
N LEU A 46 12.79 1.56 2.27
CA LEU A 46 12.16 2.78 1.75
C LEU A 46 11.61 2.60 0.32
N ILE A 47 12.34 1.88 -0.54
CA ILE A 47 11.95 1.61 -1.93
C ILE A 47 10.78 0.60 -2.00
N SER A 48 10.64 -0.31 -1.03
CA SER A 48 9.72 -1.45 -1.12
C SER A 48 8.23 -1.15 -0.94
N LYS A 49 7.83 0.04 -0.50
CA LYS A 49 6.40 0.41 -0.40
C LYS A 49 5.85 0.93 -1.72
N LYS A 50 6.05 0.21 -2.83
CA LYS A 50 5.12 0.33 -3.96
C LYS A 50 3.77 -0.15 -3.43
N LYS A 51 2.90 0.79 -3.04
CA LYS A 51 1.48 0.51 -2.78
C LYS A 51 1.02 -0.32 -3.97
N LYS A 52 0.68 -1.59 -3.74
CA LYS A 52 -0.10 -2.37 -4.71
C LYS A 52 -1.35 -1.53 -4.89
N PHE A 53 -1.42 -0.80 -6.01
CA PHE A 53 -2.63 -0.08 -6.35
C PHE A 53 -3.69 -1.15 -6.43
N SER A 54 -4.50 -1.25 -5.36
CA SER A 54 -5.79 -1.88 -5.49
C SER A 54 -6.48 -1.05 -6.56
N THR A 55 -6.97 -1.71 -7.60
CA THR A 55 -7.79 -1.12 -8.67
C THR A 55 -9.10 -0.48 -8.15
N LYS A 56 -9.17 -0.15 -6.85
CA LYS A 56 -10.36 0.16 -6.07
C LYS A 56 -10.51 1.62 -5.65
N LYS A 57 -9.58 2.54 -5.96
CA LYS A 57 -9.70 3.89 -5.36
C LYS A 57 -10.72 4.83 -6.01
N ASN A 58 -10.99 4.73 -7.32
CA ASN A 58 -11.85 5.72 -8.01
C ASN A 58 -12.95 5.10 -8.90
N PHE A 59 -13.28 3.82 -8.76
CA PHE A 59 -14.32 3.20 -9.60
C PHE A 59 -15.14 2.14 -8.85
N PRO A 60 -16.28 2.50 -8.20
CA PRO A 60 -17.04 1.60 -7.34
C PRO A 60 -17.76 0.50 -8.14
N GLN A 61 -18.67 0.87 -9.05
CA GLN A 61 -19.26 -0.05 -10.02
C GLN A 61 -19.50 0.66 -11.36
N LYS A 62 -19.54 -0.11 -12.44
CA LYS A 62 -19.72 0.42 -13.80
C LYS A 62 -20.73 -0.43 -14.55
N LYS A 63 -21.68 0.22 -15.23
CA LYS A 63 -22.63 -0.46 -16.13
C LYS A 63 -21.92 -0.84 -17.43
N GLY A 64 -22.30 -1.96 -18.02
CA GLY A 64 -21.81 -2.38 -19.33
C GLY A 64 -22.75 -3.35 -20.03
N ILE A 65 -22.46 -3.59 -21.31
CA ILE A 65 -23.19 -4.50 -22.19
C ILE A 65 -22.27 -5.67 -22.54
N CYS A 66 -22.78 -6.89 -22.40
CA CYS A 66 -22.08 -8.11 -22.77
C CYS A 66 -21.91 -8.21 -24.30
N LEU A 67 -20.68 -8.39 -24.76
CA LEU A 67 -20.36 -8.64 -26.17
C LEU A 67 -20.32 -10.14 -26.48
N LYS A 68 -19.75 -10.93 -25.57
CA LYS A 68 -19.65 -12.39 -25.69
C LYS A 68 -19.55 -13.01 -24.31
N VAL A 69 -20.27 -14.11 -24.11
CA VAL A 69 -20.17 -14.96 -22.92
C VAL A 69 -19.48 -16.27 -23.32
N TYR A 70 -18.48 -16.70 -22.55
CA TYR A 70 -17.69 -17.89 -22.85
C TYR A 70 -17.00 -18.43 -21.60
N THR A 71 -16.50 -19.67 -21.67
CA THR A 71 -15.75 -20.32 -20.60
C THR A 71 -14.25 -20.27 -20.89
N VAL A 72 -13.44 -20.16 -19.83
CA VAL A 72 -11.97 -20.16 -19.91
C VAL A 72 -11.41 -21.11 -18.85
N LYS A 73 -10.37 -21.85 -19.22
CA LYS A 73 -9.62 -22.72 -18.29
C LYS A 73 -8.70 -21.87 -17.41
N PRO A 74 -8.52 -22.21 -16.12
CA PRO A 74 -7.74 -21.41 -15.20
C PRO A 74 -6.25 -21.67 -15.39
N LYS A 75 -5.41 -20.90 -14.69
CA LYS A 75 -3.99 -21.22 -14.58
C LYS A 75 -3.82 -22.56 -13.85
N LYS A 76 -2.92 -23.42 -14.33
CA LYS A 76 -2.41 -24.58 -13.57
C LYS A 76 -1.96 -24.08 -12.18
N PRO A 77 -2.36 -24.68 -11.05
CA PRO A 77 -2.72 -26.08 -10.80
C PRO A 77 -4.21 -26.45 -10.95
N ASN A 78 -5.09 -25.49 -11.19
CA ASN A 78 -6.54 -25.73 -11.19
C ASN A 78 -7.03 -26.18 -12.58
N SER A 79 -8.10 -26.99 -12.63
CA SER A 79 -8.62 -27.60 -13.87
C SER A 79 -10.09 -27.24 -14.22
N ALA A 80 -10.78 -26.46 -13.39
CA ALA A 80 -12.20 -26.17 -13.57
C ALA A 80 -12.49 -25.17 -14.71
N GLU A 81 -13.68 -25.24 -15.32
CA GLU A 81 -14.11 -24.21 -16.27
C GLU A 81 -14.67 -22.98 -15.56
N ARG A 82 -14.17 -21.80 -15.93
CA ARG A 82 -14.64 -20.52 -15.38
C ARG A 82 -15.48 -19.77 -16.40
N LYS A 83 -16.70 -19.40 -16.00
CA LYS A 83 -17.65 -18.64 -16.83
C LYS A 83 -17.29 -17.16 -16.80
N ILE A 84 -17.15 -16.56 -17.97
CA ILE A 84 -16.63 -15.19 -18.16
C ILE A 84 -17.47 -14.49 -19.22
N ALA A 85 -17.55 -13.16 -19.14
CA ALA A 85 -18.07 -12.35 -20.24
C ALA A 85 -17.12 -11.22 -20.61
N LYS A 86 -17.03 -10.94 -21.91
CA LYS A 86 -16.41 -9.73 -22.47
C LYS A 86 -17.49 -8.65 -22.51
N VAL A 87 -17.22 -7.50 -21.88
CA VAL A 87 -18.20 -6.44 -21.64
C VAL A 87 -17.67 -5.12 -22.16
N LYS A 88 -18.50 -4.39 -22.90
CA LYS A 88 -18.26 -2.99 -23.26
C LYS A 88 -18.86 -2.10 -22.16
N LEU A 89 -18.01 -1.38 -21.46
CA LEU A 89 -18.43 -0.44 -20.43
C LEU A 89 -19.09 0.79 -21.05
N THR A 90 -19.88 1.52 -20.26
CA THR A 90 -20.37 2.85 -20.64
C THR A 90 -19.26 3.82 -21.01
N THR A 91 -18.06 3.67 -20.42
CA THR A 91 -16.86 4.45 -20.78
C THR A 91 -16.22 4.04 -22.12
N GLY A 92 -16.86 3.18 -22.93
CA GLY A 92 -16.35 2.71 -24.22
C GLY A 92 -15.28 1.61 -24.15
N LYS A 93 -14.56 1.49 -23.01
CA LYS A 93 -13.55 0.46 -22.77
C LYS A 93 -14.15 -0.94 -22.75
N ILE A 94 -13.47 -1.88 -23.41
CA ILE A 94 -13.83 -3.29 -23.42
C ILE A 94 -13.02 -4.01 -22.35
N ILE A 95 -13.70 -4.73 -21.47
CA ILE A 95 -13.10 -5.47 -20.36
C ILE A 95 -13.58 -6.91 -20.35
N ILE A 96 -12.91 -7.73 -19.55
CA ILE A 96 -13.27 -9.12 -19.29
C ILE A 96 -13.63 -9.22 -17.81
N GLY A 97 -14.82 -9.74 -17.52
CA GLY A 97 -15.34 -9.90 -16.16
C GLY A 97 -15.77 -11.34 -15.88
N TYR A 98 -15.59 -11.75 -14.64
CA TYR A 98 -15.98 -13.08 -14.15
C TYR A 98 -17.44 -13.12 -13.72
N ILE A 99 -18.14 -14.19 -14.09
CA ILE A 99 -19.51 -14.48 -13.66
C ILE A 99 -19.44 -15.33 -12.38
N PRO A 100 -19.75 -14.77 -11.20
CA PRO A 100 -19.71 -15.53 -9.96
C PRO A 100 -20.89 -16.50 -9.83
N GLY A 101 -20.72 -17.50 -8.96
CA GLY A 101 -21.73 -18.48 -8.59
C GLY A 101 -22.02 -19.54 -9.66
N GLU A 102 -23.07 -20.30 -9.42
CA GLU A 102 -23.56 -21.35 -10.30
C GLU A 102 -24.65 -20.81 -11.22
N GLY A 103 -24.71 -21.33 -12.44
CA GLY A 103 -25.65 -20.86 -13.48
C GLY A 103 -25.46 -19.39 -13.90
N HIS A 104 -25.91 -19.05 -15.11
CA HIS A 104 -26.20 -17.66 -15.50
C HIS A 104 -27.12 -17.65 -16.71
N SER A 105 -27.98 -16.63 -16.82
CA SER A 105 -28.84 -16.39 -17.98
C SER A 105 -28.25 -15.34 -18.94
N LEU A 106 -27.00 -14.92 -18.74
CA LEU A 106 -26.37 -13.87 -19.54
C LEU A 106 -26.12 -14.33 -20.98
N GLN A 107 -26.56 -13.50 -21.91
CA GLN A 107 -26.39 -13.69 -23.35
C GLN A 107 -25.59 -12.50 -23.93
N GLN A 108 -25.45 -12.47 -25.25
CA GLN A 108 -24.97 -11.26 -25.92
C GLN A 108 -25.99 -10.12 -25.72
N HIS A 109 -25.49 -8.90 -25.62
CA HIS A 109 -26.25 -7.68 -25.38
C HIS A 109 -26.93 -7.54 -24.02
N SER A 110 -26.82 -8.53 -23.14
CA SER A 110 -27.28 -8.40 -21.75
C SER A 110 -26.55 -7.27 -21.03
N VAL A 111 -27.29 -6.53 -20.22
CA VAL A 111 -26.80 -5.43 -19.39
C VAL A 111 -26.37 -5.98 -18.03
N VAL A 112 -25.15 -5.60 -17.61
CA VAL A 112 -24.57 -6.06 -16.36
C VAL A 112 -23.93 -4.93 -15.56
N LEU A 113 -23.88 -5.10 -14.24
CA LEU A 113 -23.11 -4.24 -13.35
C LEU A 113 -21.78 -4.91 -13.01
N VAL A 114 -20.69 -4.17 -13.20
CA VAL A 114 -19.33 -4.65 -13.02
C VAL A 114 -18.69 -3.99 -11.81
N GLU A 115 -18.05 -4.79 -10.96
CA GLU A 115 -17.22 -4.34 -9.85
C GLU A 115 -15.74 -4.68 -10.06
N GLY A 116 -14.87 -3.94 -9.37
CA GLY A 116 -13.44 -4.23 -9.32
C GLY A 116 -13.14 -5.43 -8.42
N GLY A 117 -12.41 -6.41 -8.93
CA GLY A 117 -12.02 -7.59 -8.17
C GLY A 117 -11.22 -8.57 -9.01
N ARG A 118 -9.93 -8.73 -8.69
CA ARG A 118 -9.09 -9.72 -9.37
C ARG A 118 -9.54 -11.14 -9.05
N VAL A 119 -9.73 -11.95 -10.09
CA VAL A 119 -9.91 -13.39 -9.94
C VAL A 119 -8.54 -14.04 -9.91
N LYS A 120 -8.26 -14.80 -8.84
CA LYS A 120 -6.92 -15.36 -8.60
C LYS A 120 -6.52 -16.37 -9.68
N ASP A 121 -7.48 -17.15 -10.17
CA ASP A 121 -7.24 -18.27 -11.07
C ASP A 121 -6.99 -17.85 -12.53
N LEU A 122 -7.54 -16.71 -12.94
CA LEU A 122 -7.58 -16.28 -14.33
C LEU A 122 -6.63 -15.10 -14.57
N PRO A 123 -5.62 -15.24 -15.45
CA PRO A 123 -4.79 -14.11 -15.82
C PRO A 123 -5.61 -13.09 -16.62
N GLY A 124 -5.43 -11.80 -16.34
CA GLY A 124 -6.10 -10.70 -17.06
C GLY A 124 -7.55 -10.41 -16.66
N VAL A 125 -8.15 -11.21 -15.77
CA VAL A 125 -9.53 -11.00 -15.29
C VAL A 125 -9.52 -10.26 -13.96
N ASN A 126 -9.69 -8.95 -14.04
CA ASN A 126 -9.61 -8.03 -12.90
C ASN A 126 -10.97 -7.51 -12.41
N PHE A 127 -12.06 -7.99 -13.02
CA PHE A 127 -13.42 -7.53 -12.76
C PHE A 127 -14.35 -8.71 -12.46
N LYS A 128 -15.37 -8.46 -11.65
CA LYS A 128 -16.45 -9.41 -11.34
C LYS A 128 -17.80 -8.78 -11.64
N PHE A 129 -18.79 -9.59 -11.98
CA PHE A 129 -20.17 -9.12 -12.12
C PHE A 129 -20.91 -9.26 -10.79
N ILE A 130 -21.79 -8.30 -10.52
CA ILE A 130 -22.64 -8.34 -9.31
C ILE A 130 -23.93 -9.07 -9.66
N LYS A 131 -24.26 -10.12 -8.90
CA LYS A 131 -25.52 -10.86 -9.04
C LYS A 131 -26.73 -10.03 -8.59
N GLY A 132 -27.89 -10.32 -9.17
CA GLY A 132 -29.17 -9.74 -8.77
C GLY A 132 -29.44 -8.33 -9.32
N ILE A 133 -28.66 -7.88 -10.31
CA ILE A 133 -28.76 -6.51 -10.86
C ILE A 133 -28.83 -6.56 -12.38
N TYR A 134 -29.71 -5.75 -12.97
CA TYR A 134 -30.02 -5.72 -14.41
C TYR A 134 -30.45 -7.10 -14.93
N ASP A 135 -29.83 -7.59 -16.01
CA ASP A 135 -30.15 -8.87 -16.62
C ASP A 135 -29.43 -10.04 -15.93
N PHE A 136 -28.51 -9.74 -15.01
CA PHE A 136 -27.86 -10.76 -14.21
C PHE A 136 -28.74 -11.15 -13.02
N LYS A 137 -29.85 -11.81 -13.32
CA LYS A 137 -30.81 -12.34 -12.34
C LYS A 137 -30.23 -13.58 -11.63
N HIS A 138 -30.81 -13.88 -10.47
CA HIS A 138 -30.50 -15.08 -9.69
C HIS A 138 -30.89 -16.36 -10.42
#